data_AF-I9QM55-F1
#
_entry.id   AF-I9QM55-F1
#
_cell.length_a   1.000
_cell.length_b   1.000
_cell.length_c   1.000
_cell.angle_alpha   90.00
_cell.angle_beta   90.00
_cell.angle_gamma   90.00
#
_symmetry.space_group_name_H-M   'P 1'
#
loop_
_entity.id
_entity.type
_entity.pdbx_description
1 polymer ?
#
loop_
_entity_poly.entity_id
_entity_poly.type
_entity_poly.pdbx_seq_one_letter_code
_entity_poly.pdbx_strand_id
1 'polypeptide(L)'
;MFIVNKGKVVAEDTGRDSYLSMIQKTKISCYTTPGIDESKKETSNFNQVTPRLFEMLCNQCHVIGHYPNSYDTNWYNLNSIVPNVDSYNDFEKWLDYFRTHEFDIQKGITFMDKHYTSSRVKSLIDICNKYSIEI
;
A
#
# COMPACT_ATOMS: atom_id res chain seq x y z
N MET A 1 -7.39 3.21 -20.60
CA MET A 1 -8.60 2.37 -20.43
C MET A 1 -8.19 1.02 -19.88
N PHE A 2 -8.76 0.62 -18.74
CA PHE A 2 -8.52 -0.68 -18.10
C PHE A 2 -9.65 -1.65 -18.46
N ILE A 3 -9.31 -2.86 -18.89
CA ILE A 3 -10.24 -3.84 -19.44
C ILE A 3 -10.00 -5.18 -18.77
N VAL A 4 -11.06 -5.90 -18.37
CA VAL A 4 -10.93 -7.26 -17.83
C VAL A 4 -10.64 -8.25 -18.97
N ASN A 5 -10.19 -9.45 -18.62
CA ASN A 5 -10.00 -10.56 -19.57
C ASN A 5 -11.25 -10.95 -20.41
N LYS A 6 -12.44 -10.47 -20.02
CA LYS A 6 -13.72 -10.62 -20.72
C LYS A 6 -14.09 -9.42 -21.62
N GLY A 7 -13.17 -8.48 -21.85
CA GLY A 7 -13.41 -7.31 -22.70
C GLY A 7 -14.26 -6.20 -22.08
N LYS A 8 -14.69 -6.36 -20.82
CA LYS A 8 -15.46 -5.33 -20.11
C LYS A 8 -14.54 -4.21 -19.63
N VAL A 9 -14.89 -2.96 -19.95
CA VAL A 9 -14.21 -1.77 -19.42
C VAL A 9 -14.46 -1.66 -17.91
N VAL A 10 -13.38 -1.56 -17.14
CA VAL A 10 -13.40 -1.43 -15.68
C VAL A 10 -13.37 0.03 -15.27
N ALA A 11 -12.49 0.79 -15.91
CA ALA A 11 -12.29 2.21 -15.67
C ALA A 11 -11.61 2.84 -16.90
N GLU A 12 -11.96 4.08 -17.18
CA GLU A 12 -11.19 4.96 -18.04
C GLU A 12 -10.44 5.92 -17.13
N ASP A 13 -9.11 5.93 -17.25
CA ASP A 13 -8.27 6.78 -16.41
C ASP A 13 -8.44 8.23 -16.84
N THR A 14 -9.16 8.98 -16.03
CA THR A 14 -9.46 10.40 -16.22
C THR A 14 -8.91 11.23 -15.06
N GLY A 15 -8.09 10.63 -14.19
CA GLY A 15 -7.52 11.27 -13.01
C GLY A 15 -7.91 10.60 -11.68
N ARG A 16 -7.69 11.32 -10.58
CA ARG A 16 -7.75 10.79 -9.19
C ARG A 16 -9.04 10.05 -8.85
N ASP A 17 -10.19 10.59 -9.24
CA ASP A 17 -11.50 10.03 -8.93
C ASP A 17 -11.73 8.69 -9.63
N SER A 18 -11.31 8.58 -10.89
CA SER A 18 -11.40 7.33 -11.65
C SER A 18 -10.53 6.23 -11.04
N TYR A 19 -9.33 6.60 -10.56
CA TYR A 19 -8.46 5.69 -9.82
C TYR A 19 -9.08 5.24 -8.49
N LEU A 20 -9.66 6.15 -7.69
CA LEU A 20 -10.37 5.75 -6.46
C LEU A 20 -11.54 4.83 -6.75
N SER A 21 -12.35 5.13 -7.77
CA SER A 21 -13.47 4.28 -8.18
C SER A 21 -13.02 2.89 -8.59
N MET A 22 -11.86 2.78 -9.25
CA MET A 22 -11.27 1.50 -9.63
C MET A 22 -10.78 0.73 -8.40
N ILE A 23 -10.05 1.39 -7.49
CA ILE A 23 -9.55 0.76 -6.26
C ILE A 23 -10.70 0.29 -5.35
N GLN A 24 -11.79 1.06 -5.23
CA GLN A 24 -13.00 0.63 -4.51
C GLN A 24 -13.63 -0.66 -5.05
N LYS A 25 -13.44 -0.96 -6.33
CA LYS A 25 -13.96 -2.17 -6.98
C LYS A 25 -12.94 -3.30 -6.99
N THR A 26 -11.74 -3.08 -6.44
CA THR A 26 -10.62 -4.02 -6.47
C THR A 26 -10.56 -4.80 -5.16
N LYS A 27 -10.64 -6.14 -5.24
CA LYS A 27 -10.50 -7.01 -4.06
C LYS A 27 -9.03 -7.24 -3.69
N ILE A 28 -8.17 -7.41 -4.69
CA ILE A 28 -6.75 -7.75 -4.52
C ILE A 28 -5.94 -6.82 -5.41
N SER A 29 -4.93 -6.17 -4.84
CA SER A 29 -3.99 -5.31 -5.56
C SER A 29 -2.56 -5.73 -5.29
N CYS A 30 -1.66 -5.42 -6.22
CA CYS A 30 -0.23 -5.59 -6.03
C CYS A 30 0.41 -4.23 -5.67
N TYR A 31 1.44 -4.28 -4.82
CA TYR A 31 2.22 -3.11 -4.43
C TYR A 31 3.71 -3.41 -4.48
N THR A 32 4.48 -2.53 -5.11
CA THR A 32 5.94 -2.55 -5.10
C THR A 32 6.46 -1.20 -4.65
N THR A 33 7.52 -1.19 -3.84
CA THR A 33 8.21 0.07 -3.55
C THR A 33 8.98 0.53 -4.80
N PRO A 34 9.08 1.85 -5.05
CA PRO A 34 9.89 2.36 -6.15
C PRO A 34 11.34 1.85 -6.04
N GLY A 35 11.93 1.41 -7.16
CA GLY A 35 13.31 0.91 -7.20
C GLY A 35 13.48 -0.60 -7.17
N ILE A 36 12.42 -1.35 -6.83
CA ILE A 36 12.38 -2.81 -7.00
C ILE A 36 11.91 -3.20 -8.40
N ASP A 37 10.92 -2.47 -8.93
CA ASP A 37 10.49 -2.63 -10.31
C ASP A 37 11.48 -1.91 -11.23
N GLU A 38 12.12 -2.65 -12.14
CA GLU A 38 13.13 -2.15 -13.08
C GLU A 38 12.64 -0.98 -13.97
N SER A 39 11.32 -0.74 -14.00
CA SER A 39 10.70 0.37 -14.71
C SER A 39 11.09 1.76 -14.19
N LYS A 40 11.67 1.91 -12.99
CA LYS A 40 12.03 3.22 -12.39
C LYS A 40 13.46 3.29 -11.84
N LYS A 41 14.45 3.23 -12.74
CA LYS A 41 15.89 3.32 -12.41
C LYS A 41 16.29 4.63 -11.71
N GLU A 42 15.61 5.75 -11.97
CA GLU A 42 15.99 7.06 -11.41
C GLU A 42 15.64 7.22 -9.92
N THR A 43 14.68 6.45 -9.41
CA THR A 43 14.27 6.45 -7.99
C THR A 43 14.76 5.22 -7.22
N SER A 44 15.71 4.47 -7.77
CA SER A 44 16.13 3.16 -7.25
C SER A 44 16.66 3.17 -5.82
N ASN A 45 17.11 4.33 -5.34
CA ASN A 45 17.64 4.50 -3.98
C ASN A 45 16.55 4.82 -2.94
N PHE A 46 15.31 5.07 -3.36
CA PHE A 46 14.20 5.46 -2.49
C PHE A 46 13.09 4.40 -2.49
N ASN A 47 13.25 3.38 -1.64
CA ASN A 47 12.27 2.32 -1.42
C ASN A 47 11.21 2.69 -0.37
N GLN A 48 10.71 3.92 -0.42
CA GLN A 48 9.79 4.44 0.59
C GLN A 48 8.37 3.86 0.44
N VAL A 49 7.66 3.77 1.55
CA VAL A 49 6.23 3.48 1.58
C VAL A 49 5.46 4.68 1.04
N THR A 50 4.67 4.47 -0.02
CA THR A 50 3.99 5.56 -0.73
C THR A 50 2.53 5.68 -0.32
N PRO A 51 1.90 6.87 -0.46
CA PRO A 51 0.49 7.08 -0.17
C PRO A 51 -0.47 6.09 -0.84
N ARG A 52 -0.08 5.59 -2.02
CA ARG A 52 -0.84 4.61 -2.80
C ARG A 52 -1.18 3.33 -2.01
N LEU A 53 -0.27 2.89 -1.14
CA LEU A 53 -0.53 1.74 -0.27
C LEU A 53 -1.70 2.02 0.67
N PHE A 54 -1.68 3.17 1.35
CA PHE A 54 -2.74 3.55 2.28
C PHE A 54 -4.08 3.71 1.57
N GLU A 55 -4.07 4.22 0.33
CA GLU A 55 -5.26 4.32 -0.50
C GLU A 55 -5.86 2.93 -0.80
N MET A 56 -5.03 1.91 -1.07
CA MET A 56 -5.50 0.53 -1.25
C MET A 56 -6.11 -0.03 0.05
N LEU A 57 -5.42 0.14 1.18
CA LEU A 57 -5.86 -0.38 2.48
C LEU A 57 -7.15 0.29 2.97
N CYS A 58 -7.30 1.60 2.80
CA CYS A 58 -8.53 2.34 3.13
C CYS A 58 -9.74 1.89 2.31
N ASN A 59 -9.50 1.34 1.11
CA ASN A 59 -10.55 0.75 0.27
C ASN A 59 -10.69 -0.76 0.49
N GLN A 60 -10.11 -1.29 1.56
CA GLN A 60 -10.25 -2.69 1.99
C GLN A 60 -9.74 -3.70 0.95
N CYS A 61 -8.77 -3.28 0.12
CA CYS A 61 -8.08 -4.21 -0.77
C CYS A 61 -7.15 -5.11 0.05
N HIS A 62 -7.15 -6.40 -0.24
CA HIS A 62 -5.97 -7.23 0.04
C HIS A 62 -4.81 -6.73 -0.82
N VAL A 63 -3.62 -6.62 -0.23
CA VAL A 63 -2.43 -6.14 -0.94
C VAL A 63 -1.37 -7.22 -0.90
N ILE A 64 -0.83 -7.61 -2.05
CA ILE A 64 0.36 -8.46 -2.14
C ILE A 64 1.55 -7.56 -2.46
N GLY A 65 2.55 -7.57 -1.60
CA GLY A 65 3.70 -6.68 -1.67
C GLY A 65 4.95 -7.37 -2.21
N HIS A 66 5.80 -6.61 -2.89
CA HIS A 66 7.21 -6.95 -3.08
C HIS A 66 8.05 -5.70 -2.78
N TYR A 67 8.72 -5.71 -1.64
CA TYR A 67 9.42 -4.55 -1.05
C TYR A 67 10.63 -5.01 -0.24
N PRO A 68 11.67 -4.16 -0.06
CA PRO A 68 12.85 -4.56 0.66
C PRO A 68 12.62 -4.50 2.17
N ASN A 69 13.44 -5.26 2.92
CA ASN A 69 13.56 -5.08 4.36
C ASN A 69 14.36 -3.79 4.64
N SER A 70 13.68 -2.69 4.93
CA SER A 70 14.25 -1.36 5.08
C SER A 70 13.76 -0.68 6.37
N TYR A 71 14.43 0.39 6.79
CA TYR A 71 13.97 1.18 7.94
C TYR A 71 12.52 1.65 7.79
N ASP A 72 12.13 2.04 6.58
CA ASP A 72 10.78 2.57 6.33
C ASP A 72 9.73 1.45 6.39
N THR A 73 9.95 0.34 5.67
CA THR A 73 9.04 -0.82 5.69
C THR A 73 8.93 -1.45 7.08
N ASN A 74 10.01 -1.42 7.87
CA ASN A 74 10.00 -1.86 9.28
C ASN A 74 9.26 -0.89 10.20
N TRP A 75 9.48 0.42 10.03
CA TRP A 75 8.83 1.43 10.86
C TRP A 75 7.32 1.49 10.64
N TYR A 76 6.88 1.35 9.39
CA TYR A 76 5.46 1.14 9.07
C TYR A 76 4.95 -0.25 9.47
N ASN A 77 5.83 -1.19 9.84
CA ASN A 77 5.50 -2.58 10.15
C ASN A 77 4.68 -3.23 9.01
N LEU A 78 5.15 -3.03 7.77
CA LEU A 78 4.36 -3.32 6.56
C LEU A 78 3.98 -4.81 6.45
N ASN A 79 4.91 -5.69 6.83
CA ASN A 79 4.71 -7.15 6.81
C ASN A 79 3.60 -7.62 7.77
N SER A 80 3.15 -6.77 8.71
CA SER A 80 2.01 -7.09 9.55
C SER A 80 0.70 -7.17 8.76
N ILE A 81 0.55 -6.41 7.67
CA ILE A 81 -0.71 -6.30 6.92
C ILE A 81 -0.58 -6.60 5.43
N VAL A 82 0.59 -6.38 4.84
CA VAL A 82 0.88 -6.68 3.43
C VAL A 82 1.95 -7.77 3.39
N PRO A 83 1.63 -9.01 2.99
CA PRO A 83 2.65 -10.03 2.80
C PRO A 83 3.70 -9.59 1.78
N ASN A 84 4.97 -9.80 2.12
CA ASN A 84 6.09 -9.63 1.20
C ASN A 84 6.35 -10.95 0.46
N VAL A 85 6.33 -10.95 -0.87
CA VAL A 85 6.57 -12.15 -1.68
C VAL A 85 7.79 -11.96 -2.57
N ASP A 86 8.63 -12.98 -2.67
CA ASP A 86 9.86 -12.98 -3.49
C ASP A 86 9.89 -14.11 -4.52
N SER A 87 8.79 -14.88 -4.63
CA SER A 87 8.65 -15.98 -5.58
C SER A 87 7.24 -16.06 -6.14
N TYR A 88 7.11 -16.63 -7.35
CA TYR A 88 5.80 -16.90 -7.94
C TYR A 88 4.95 -17.83 -7.04
N ASN A 89 5.57 -18.86 -6.46
CA ASN A 89 4.87 -19.81 -5.60
C ASN A 89 4.28 -19.12 -4.36
N ASP A 90 4.97 -18.15 -3.77
CA ASP A 90 4.44 -17.42 -2.61
C ASP A 90 3.37 -16.41 -3.02
N PHE A 91 3.54 -15.75 -4.16
CA PHE A 91 2.52 -14.92 -4.77
C PHE A 91 1.22 -15.71 -5.01
N GLU A 92 1.32 -16.89 -5.63
CA GLU A 92 0.18 -17.76 -5.95
C GLU A 92 -0.58 -18.20 -4.69
N LYS A 93 0.15 -18.62 -3.64
CA LYS A 93 -0.45 -18.99 -2.35
C LYS A 93 -1.27 -17.85 -1.75
N TRP A 94 -0.71 -16.63 -1.71
CA TRP A 94 -1.41 -15.47 -1.16
C TRP A 94 -2.59 -15.04 -2.03
N LEU A 95 -2.44 -15.12 -3.36
CA LEU A 95 -3.52 -14.81 -4.28
C LEU A 95 -4.72 -15.76 -4.08
N ASP A 96 -4.48 -17.07 -4.00
CA ASP A 96 -5.54 -18.05 -3.77
C ASP A 96 -6.21 -17.90 -2.39
N TYR A 97 -5.43 -17.58 -1.37
CA TYR A 97 -5.96 -17.24 -0.05
C TYR A 97 -6.85 -15.99 -0.10
N PHE A 98 -6.36 -14.87 -0.64
CA PHE A 98 -7.10 -13.61 -0.71
C PHE A 98 -8.33 -13.66 -1.62
N ARG A 99 -8.39 -14.57 -2.59
CA ARG A 99 -9.59 -14.78 -3.41
C ARG A 99 -10.76 -15.32 -2.60
N THR A 100 -10.48 -16.13 -1.59
CA THR A 100 -11.48 -16.86 -0.79
C THR A 100 -11.74 -16.24 0.58
N HIS A 101 -10.96 -15.23 0.97
CA HIS A 101 -11.06 -14.56 2.27
C HIS A 101 -11.41 -13.09 2.11
N GLU A 102 -12.14 -12.55 3.08
CA GLU A 102 -12.41 -11.12 3.16
C GLU A 102 -11.24 -10.37 3.82
N PHE A 103 -11.13 -9.08 3.53
CA PHE A 103 -10.13 -8.23 4.17
C PHE A 103 -10.47 -8.06 5.66
N ASP A 104 -9.47 -8.23 6.53
CA ASP A 104 -9.64 -8.01 7.96
C ASP A 104 -9.69 -6.49 8.25
N ILE A 105 -10.91 -5.97 8.33
CA ILE A 105 -11.18 -4.54 8.56
C ILE A 105 -10.57 -4.08 9.88
N GLN A 106 -10.61 -4.89 10.94
CA GLN A 106 -10.08 -4.50 12.25
C GLN A 106 -8.56 -4.38 12.22
N LYS A 107 -7.91 -5.30 11.52
CA LYS A 107 -6.47 -5.23 11.25
C LYS A 107 -6.11 -3.99 10.42
N GLY A 108 -6.91 -3.68 9.40
CA GLY A 108 -6.80 -2.45 8.62
C GLY A 108 -6.89 -1.18 9.46
N ILE A 109 -7.94 -1.06 10.28
CA ILE A 109 -8.13 0.08 11.20
C ILE A 109 -6.95 0.22 12.14
N THR A 110 -6.55 -0.87 12.81
CA THR A 110 -5.42 -0.88 13.75
C THR A 110 -4.11 -0.44 13.11
N PHE A 111 -3.87 -0.83 11.86
CA PHE A 111 -2.71 -0.40 11.09
C PHE A 111 -2.82 1.09 10.74
N MET A 112 -3.95 1.53 10.19
CA MET A 112 -4.15 2.90 9.73
C MET A 112 -4.18 3.94 10.85
N ASP A 113 -4.64 3.60 12.06
CA ASP A 113 -4.68 4.48 13.23
C ASP A 113 -3.30 5.08 13.56
N LYS A 114 -2.22 4.33 13.30
CA LYS A 114 -0.84 4.79 13.51
C LYS A 114 -0.34 5.74 12.43
N HIS A 115 -1.07 5.86 11.32
CA HIS A 115 -0.55 6.39 10.06
C HIS A 115 -1.40 7.53 9.48
N TYR A 116 -2.58 7.83 10.04
CA TYR A 116 -3.34 9.02 9.68
C TYR A 116 -2.52 10.30 9.84
N THR A 117 -2.78 11.29 8.99
CA THR A 117 -2.16 12.63 9.09
C THR A 117 -2.32 13.21 10.50
N SER A 118 -3.51 13.07 11.11
CA SER A 118 -3.76 13.53 12.48
C SER A 118 -2.87 12.84 13.52
N SER A 119 -2.57 11.55 13.35
CA SER A 119 -1.65 10.79 14.21
C SER A 119 -0.19 11.22 13.94
N ARG A 120 0.19 11.40 12.67
CA ARG A 120 1.55 11.80 12.29
C ARG A 120 1.91 13.22 12.71
N VAL A 121 0.95 14.15 12.67
CA VAL A 121 1.14 15.51 13.16
C VAL A 121 1.51 15.52 14.64
N LYS A 122 0.88 14.68 15.47
CA LYS A 122 1.25 14.54 16.89
C LYS A 122 2.70 14.09 17.06
N SER A 123 3.10 13.03 16.34
CA SER A 123 4.49 12.56 16.38
C SER A 123 5.49 13.61 15.90
N LEU A 124 5.14 14.40 14.89
CA LEU A 124 5.99 15.50 14.42
C LEU A 124 6.14 16.59 15.49
N ILE A 125 5.04 16.99 16.13
CA ILE A 125 5.05 17.97 17.23
C ILE A 125 5.94 17.48 18.38
N ASP A 126 5.82 16.20 18.77
CA ASP A 126 6.64 15.60 19.82
C ASP A 126 8.14 15.64 19.49
N ILE A 127 8.49 15.37 18.22
CA ILE A 127 9.88 15.47 17.73
C ILE A 127 10.35 16.92 17.79
N CYS A 128 9.59 17.88 17.27
CA CYS A 128 9.95 19.28 17.29
C CYS A 128 10.16 19.80 18.72
N ASN A 129 9.25 19.48 19.64
CA ASN A 129 9.37 19.83 21.06
C ASN A 129 10.64 19.22 21.69
N LYS A 130 10.93 17.95 21.40
CA LYS A 130 12.13 17.26 21.90
C LYS A 130 13.43 17.96 21.46
N TYR A 131 13.45 18.52 20.25
CA TYR A 131 14.62 19.19 19.68
C TYR A 131 14.55 20.73 19.75
N SER A 132 13.56 21.28 20.46
CA SER A 132 13.34 22.74 20.58
C SER A 132 13.23 23.45 19.22
N ILE A 133 12.56 22.81 18.26
CA ILE A 133 12.25 23.38 16.94
C ILE A 133 10.91 24.11 17.06
N GLU A 134 10.89 25.41 16.75
CA GLU A 134 9.64 26.18 16.66
C GLU A 134 8.80 25.72 15.45
N ILE A 135 7.49 25.57 15.66
CA ILE A 135 6.50 25.16 14.64
C ILE A 135 5.54 26.32 14.39
#